data_AF-A0A7V2F3J8-F1
#
_entry.id   AF-A0A7V2F3J8-F1
#
_cell.length_a   1.000
_cell.length_b   1.000
_cell.length_c   1.000
_cell.angle_alpha   90.00
_cell.angle_beta   90.00
_cell.angle_gamma   90.00
#
_symmetry.space_group_name_H-M   'P 1'
#
loop_
_entity.id
_entity.type
_entity.pdbx_description
1 polymer ?
#
loop_
_entity_poly.entity_id
_entity_poly.type
_entity_poly.pdbx_seq_one_letter_code
_entity_poly.pdbx_strand_id
1 'polypeptide(L)'
;MGFLHGGRIDMLDRYARLLAAASLGALAALLLLPDAGEAVPAFARKYRMSCTTCHAPAPRLKAFGEDFAGNAFMLEEDQEPARFFQDTGDEILTLMRELPVAVRFDAFVEYLK
;
A
#
# COMPACT_ATOMS: atom_id res chain seq x y z
N MET A 1 -9.93 29.37 -54.47
CA MET A 1 -9.71 29.55 -53.01
C MET A 1 -10.25 28.33 -52.29
N GLY A 2 -9.42 27.49 -51.64
CA GLY A 2 -9.90 26.27 -50.95
C GLY A 2 -8.87 25.48 -50.14
N PHE A 3 -7.57 25.69 -50.35
CA PHE A 3 -6.51 24.87 -49.73
C PHE A 3 -6.06 25.30 -48.32
N LEU A 4 -6.52 26.44 -47.79
CA LEU A 4 -6.10 26.94 -46.47
C LEU A 4 -7.05 26.58 -45.31
N HIS A 5 -8.21 25.97 -45.60
CA HIS A 5 -9.18 25.57 -44.57
C HIS A 5 -8.92 24.16 -44.01
N GLY A 6 -8.46 23.20 -44.84
CA GLY A 6 -8.19 21.82 -44.39
C GLY A 6 -7.03 21.70 -43.41
N GLY A 7 -5.88 22.33 -43.71
CA GLY A 7 -4.68 22.21 -42.87
C GLY A 7 -4.79 22.82 -41.47
N ARG A 8 -5.73 23.74 -41.26
CA ARG A 8 -6.01 24.34 -39.94
C ARG A 8 -6.88 23.43 -39.07
N ILE A 9 -7.83 22.71 -39.67
CA ILE A 9 -8.62 21.68 -38.97
C ILE A 9 -7.71 20.49 -38.62
N ASP A 10 -6.86 20.06 -39.54
CA ASP A 10 -5.87 18.98 -39.29
C ASP A 10 -4.85 19.35 -38.20
N MET A 11 -4.47 20.63 -38.12
CA MET A 11 -3.56 21.12 -37.09
C MET A 11 -4.23 21.15 -35.71
N LEU A 12 -5.48 21.62 -35.63
CA LEU A 12 -6.24 21.65 -34.37
C LEU A 12 -6.52 20.23 -33.85
N ASP A 13 -6.82 19.28 -34.74
CA ASP A 13 -6.99 17.86 -34.37
C ASP A 13 -5.70 17.21 -33.88
N ARG A 14 -4.55 17.53 -34.49
CA ARG A 14 -3.24 17.07 -33.99
C ARG A 14 -2.93 17.63 -32.61
N TYR A 15 -3.17 18.92 -32.39
CA TYR A 15 -2.99 19.55 -31.08
C TYR A 15 -3.93 18.94 -30.03
N ALA A 16 -5.21 18.72 -30.36
CA ALA A 16 -6.17 18.10 -29.46
C ALA A 16 -5.75 16.67 -29.04
N ARG A 17 -5.25 15.86 -29.99
CA ARG A 17 -4.73 14.51 -29.70
C ARG A 17 -3.47 14.52 -28.84
N LEU A 18 -2.55 15.46 -29.09
CA LEU A 18 -1.34 15.62 -28.28
C LEU A 18 -1.67 16.07 -26.85
N LEU A 19 -2.61 17.01 -26.70
CA LEU A 19 -3.07 17.46 -25.39
C LEU A 19 -3.79 16.34 -24.63
N ALA A 20 -4.62 15.54 -25.31
CA ALA A 20 -5.26 14.37 -24.72
C ALA A 20 -4.25 13.30 -24.30
N ALA A 21 -3.24 13.02 -25.12
CA ALA A 21 -2.19 12.07 -24.78
C ALA A 21 -1.32 12.56 -23.61
N ALA A 22 -0.99 13.86 -23.59
CA ALA A 22 -0.24 14.48 -22.50
C ALA A 22 -1.03 14.48 -21.19
N SER A 23 -2.33 14.76 -21.22
CA SER A 23 -3.18 14.73 -20.03
C SER A 23 -3.40 13.31 -19.50
N LEU A 24 -3.62 12.32 -20.37
CA LEU A 24 -3.64 10.90 -19.99
C LEU A 24 -2.31 10.44 -19.41
N GLY A 25 -1.19 10.85 -20.02
CA GLY A 25 0.15 10.55 -19.53
C GLY A 25 0.44 11.18 -18.17
N ALA A 26 0.03 12.44 -17.96
CA ALA A 26 0.16 13.12 -16.68
C ALA A 26 -0.72 12.49 -15.59
N LEU A 27 -1.95 12.09 -15.93
CA LEU A 27 -2.86 11.40 -15.01
C LEU A 27 -2.32 10.01 -14.61
N ALA A 28 -1.80 9.26 -15.59
CA ALA A 28 -1.12 8.00 -15.35
C ALA A 28 0.11 8.19 -14.45
N ALA A 29 0.95 9.19 -14.73
CA ALA A 29 2.10 9.50 -13.89
C ALA A 29 1.67 9.84 -12.44
N LEU A 30 0.55 10.55 -12.25
CA LEU A 30 0.04 10.88 -10.93
C LEU A 30 -0.34 9.64 -10.10
N LEU A 31 -0.85 8.60 -10.77
CA LEU A 31 -1.17 7.30 -10.15
C LEU A 31 0.08 6.48 -9.77
N LEU A 32 1.25 6.83 -10.32
CA LEU A 32 2.53 6.19 -9.99
C LEU A 32 3.28 6.92 -8.86
N LEU A 33 2.77 8.05 -8.35
CA LEU A 33 3.40 8.66 -7.17
C LEU A 33 3.25 7.71 -5.98
N PRO A 34 4.34 7.38 -5.28
CA PRO A 34 4.22 6.65 -4.03
C PRO A 34 3.47 7.53 -3.04
N ASP A 35 2.35 7.04 -2.53
CA ASP A 35 1.72 7.61 -1.35
C ASP A 35 2.74 7.55 -0.19
N ALA A 36 2.84 8.61 0.61
CA ALA A 36 3.72 8.62 1.77
C ALA A 36 3.22 7.52 2.70
N GLY A 37 3.87 6.36 2.65
CA GLY A 37 3.36 5.12 3.23
C GLY A 37 2.84 5.34 4.65
N GLU A 38 1.52 5.47 4.76
CA GLU A 38 0.74 5.38 5.99
C GLU A 38 0.83 3.91 6.42
N ALA A 39 2.03 3.50 6.83
CA ALA A 39 2.27 2.18 7.38
C ALA A 39 1.38 2.06 8.61
N VAL A 40 0.23 1.38 8.46
CA VAL A 40 -0.73 1.18 9.54
C VAL A 40 0.03 0.50 10.67
N PRO A 41 0.30 1.18 11.81
CA PRO A 41 1.18 0.64 12.84
C PRO A 41 0.42 -0.35 13.73
N ALA A 42 -0.46 -1.17 13.16
CA ALA A 42 -1.26 -2.18 13.86
C ALA A 42 -0.34 -3.12 14.65
N PHE A 43 0.81 -3.50 14.09
CA PHE A 43 1.85 -4.26 14.79
C PHE A 43 2.40 -3.50 16.00
N ALA A 44 2.89 -2.28 15.81
CA ALA A 44 3.49 -1.49 16.89
C ALA A 44 2.48 -1.23 18.01
N ARG A 45 1.19 -1.07 17.68
CA ARG A 45 0.10 -0.97 18.66
C ARG A 45 -0.16 -2.28 19.38
N LYS A 46 -0.29 -3.39 18.65
CA LYS A 46 -0.56 -4.72 19.19
C LYS A 46 0.53 -5.17 20.16
N TYR A 47 1.79 -5.12 19.71
CA TYR A 47 2.92 -5.72 20.43
C TYR A 47 3.77 -4.71 21.21
N ARG A 48 3.47 -3.40 21.13
CA ARG A 48 4.27 -2.31 21.76
C ARG A 48 5.75 -2.36 21.38
N MET A 49 6.06 -2.71 20.14
CA MET A 49 7.42 -2.78 19.62
C MET A 49 7.73 -1.63 18.67
N SER A 50 8.99 -1.19 18.64
CA SER A 50 9.47 -0.19 17.68
C SER A 50 9.48 -0.74 16.25
N CYS A 51 9.19 0.10 15.25
CA CYS A 51 9.36 -0.26 13.84
C CYS A 51 10.80 -0.69 13.51
N THR A 52 11.79 -0.17 14.26
CA THR A 52 13.20 -0.53 14.09
C THR A 52 13.53 -1.95 14.55
N THR A 53 12.62 -2.63 15.25
CA THR A 53 12.76 -4.05 15.59
C THR A 53 12.70 -4.92 14.34
N CYS A 54 11.74 -4.65 13.44
CA CYS A 54 11.55 -5.42 12.21
C CYS A 54 12.29 -4.82 11.00
N HIS A 55 12.39 -3.49 10.91
CA HIS A 55 12.94 -2.80 9.75
C HIS A 55 14.41 -2.39 9.93
N ALA A 56 15.23 -2.72 8.93
CA ALA A 56 16.33 -1.86 8.52
C ALA A 56 15.74 -0.72 7.66
N PRO A 57 16.46 0.36 7.27
CA PRO A 57 15.86 1.48 6.55
C PRO A 57 14.79 1.00 5.55
N ALA A 58 13.54 1.37 5.81
CA ALA A 58 12.38 0.78 5.14
C ALA A 58 12.59 0.92 3.61
N PRO A 59 12.25 -0.11 2.80
CA PRO A 59 11.35 -1.24 3.08
C PRO A 59 12.04 -2.54 3.55
N ARG A 60 13.37 -2.55 3.74
CA ARG A 60 14.11 -3.79 4.00
C ARG A 60 13.85 -4.35 5.41
N LEU A 61 13.51 -5.63 5.51
CA LEU A 61 13.39 -6.32 6.80
C LEU A 61 14.76 -6.77 7.32
N LYS A 62 14.86 -6.86 8.64
CA LYS A 62 15.90 -7.62 9.36
C LYS A 62 15.47 -9.08 9.45
N ALA A 63 16.38 -9.96 9.86
CA ALA A 63 16.07 -11.38 10.09
C ALA A 63 14.79 -11.57 10.93
N PHE A 64 14.67 -10.86 12.05
CA PHE A 64 13.45 -10.88 12.87
C PHE A 64 12.17 -10.52 12.09
N GLY A 65 12.25 -9.50 11.21
CA GLY A 65 11.11 -9.09 10.40
C GLY A 65 10.73 -10.12 9.35
N GLU A 66 11.71 -10.79 8.76
CA GLU A 66 11.51 -11.92 7.82
C GLU A 66 10.87 -13.11 8.53
N ASP A 67 11.36 -13.48 9.72
CA ASP A 67 10.81 -14.57 10.53
C ASP A 67 9.35 -14.28 10.92
N PHE A 68 9.06 -13.04 11.34
CA PHE A 68 7.71 -12.60 11.68
C PHE A 68 6.76 -12.61 10.47
N ALA A 69 7.23 -12.15 9.29
CA ALA A 69 6.46 -12.21 8.05
C ALA A 69 6.25 -13.65 7.55
N GLY A 70 7.22 -14.54 7.83
CA GLY A 70 7.14 -15.98 7.57
C GLY A 70 6.17 -16.71 8.49
N ASN A 71 6.04 -16.26 9.74
CA ASN A 71 5.07 -16.77 10.71
C ASN A 71 3.69 -16.10 10.61
N ALA A 72 3.28 -15.70 9.41
CA ALA A 72 1.97 -15.08 9.15
C ALA A 72 1.64 -13.85 10.05
N PHE A 73 2.64 -13.07 10.43
CA PHE A 73 2.50 -11.90 11.31
C PHE A 73 2.01 -12.22 12.73
N MET A 74 2.30 -13.44 13.19
CA MET A 74 2.06 -13.91 14.54
C MET A 74 3.39 -14.00 15.29
N LEU A 75 3.41 -13.58 16.56
CA LEU A 75 4.50 -13.99 17.46
C LEU A 75 4.21 -15.38 18.01
N GLU A 76 5.20 -16.00 18.65
CA GLU A 76 5.02 -17.23 19.42
C GLU A 76 3.86 -17.10 20.43
N GLU A 77 3.20 -18.22 20.75
CA GLU A 77 1.97 -18.23 21.56
C GLU A 77 2.11 -17.54 22.93
N ASP A 78 3.30 -17.56 23.52
CA ASP A 78 3.61 -16.92 24.80
C ASP A 78 3.80 -15.40 24.72
N GLN A 79 4.00 -14.86 23.52
CA GLN A 79 4.28 -13.45 23.24
C GLN A 79 3.05 -12.75 22.62
N GLU A 80 1.98 -13.50 22.37
CA GLU A 80 0.75 -12.97 21.80
C GLU A 80 -0.04 -12.20 22.89
N PRO A 81 -0.23 -10.88 22.74
CA PRO A 81 -0.98 -10.10 23.71
C PRO A 81 -2.44 -10.57 23.75
N ALA A 82 -3.04 -10.53 24.94
CA ALA A 82 -4.45 -10.91 25.14
C ALA A 82 -5.33 -10.27 24.05
N ARG A 83 -6.16 -11.10 23.40
CA ARG A 83 -6.97 -10.69 22.25
C ARG A 83 -7.72 -9.39 22.56
N PHE A 84 -7.78 -8.50 21.57
CA PHE A 84 -8.41 -7.19 21.63
C PHE A 84 -9.93 -7.30 21.83
N PHE A 85 -10.36 -7.61 23.05
CA PHE A 85 -11.75 -7.49 23.46
C PHE A 85 -11.91 -6.25 24.33
N GLN A 86 -12.98 -5.47 24.13
CA GLN A 86 -13.35 -4.44 25.10
C GLN A 86 -13.87 -5.14 26.34
N ASP A 87 -13.35 -4.75 27.50
CA ASP A 87 -13.97 -5.11 28.77
C ASP A 87 -15.21 -4.22 28.96
N THR A 88 -16.39 -4.80 28.73
CA THR A 88 -17.69 -4.14 28.93
C THR A 88 -18.30 -4.46 30.28
N GLY A 89 -17.61 -5.22 31.15
CA GLY A 89 -18.12 -5.67 32.45
C GLY A 89 -19.17 -6.79 32.37
N ASP A 90 -19.36 -7.40 31.20
CA ASP A 90 -20.28 -8.53 30.99
C ASP A 90 -19.47 -9.77 30.60
N GLU A 91 -19.48 -10.78 31.47
CA GLU A 91 -18.65 -11.99 31.36
C GLU A 91 -19.00 -12.86 30.13
N ILE A 92 -20.22 -12.74 29.60
CA ILE A 92 -20.66 -13.47 28.40
C ILE A 92 -20.45 -12.69 27.10
N LEU A 93 -20.02 -11.43 27.18
CA LEU A 93 -19.87 -10.56 26.02
C LEU A 93 -18.40 -10.40 25.62
N THR A 94 -18.04 -10.97 24.48
CA THR A 94 -16.69 -10.84 23.90
C THR A 94 -16.73 -9.90 22.70
N LEU A 95 -16.62 -8.59 22.92
CA LEU A 95 -16.69 -7.59 21.86
C LEU A 95 -15.30 -7.25 21.31
N MET A 96 -15.06 -7.43 20.00
CA MET A 96 -13.81 -7.00 19.37
C MET A 96 -13.64 -5.48 19.44
N ARG A 97 -12.48 -5.03 19.93
CA ARG A 97 -12.13 -3.61 20.11
C ARG A 97 -11.93 -2.89 18.77
N GLU A 98 -11.33 -3.58 17.82
CA GLU A 98 -11.00 -3.12 16.48
C GLU A 98 -10.99 -4.34 15.54
N LEU A 99 -11.43 -4.17 14.29
CA LEU A 99 -11.47 -5.25 13.30
C LEU A 99 -10.07 -5.42 12.69
N PRO A 100 -9.33 -6.50 12.98
CA PRO A 100 -7.92 -6.60 12.61
C PRO A 100 -7.76 -7.19 11.21
N VAL A 101 -8.27 -6.50 10.18
CA VAL A 101 -8.05 -6.92 8.78
C VAL A 101 -6.71 -6.38 8.30
N ALA A 102 -5.82 -7.29 7.88
CA ALA A 102 -4.59 -6.95 7.18
C ALA A 102 -4.55 -7.71 5.84
N VAL A 103 -4.18 -7.02 4.76
CA VAL A 103 -4.01 -7.60 3.42
C VAL A 103 -2.56 -7.37 3.01
N ARG A 104 -1.86 -8.44 2.60
CA ARG A 104 -0.51 -8.38 2.05
C ARG A 104 -0.56 -8.65 0.55
N PHE A 105 0.17 -7.85 -0.22
CA PHE A 105 0.41 -8.08 -1.64
C PHE A 105 1.88 -8.38 -1.84
N ASP A 106 2.19 -9.56 -2.38
CA ASP A 106 3.53 -9.95 -2.78
C ASP A 106 3.62 -9.92 -4.31
N ALA A 107 4.67 -9.29 -4.85
CA ALA A 107 4.93 -9.24 -6.28
C ALA A 107 6.35 -9.75 -6.55
N PHE A 108 6.46 -10.73 -7.45
CA PHE A 108 7.75 -11.33 -7.83
C PHE A 108 7.99 -11.08 -9.32
N VAL A 109 9.21 -10.66 -9.66
CA VAL A 109 9.67 -10.54 -11.05
C VAL A 109 10.91 -11.41 -11.18
N GLU A 110 10.82 -12.43 -12.02
CA GLU A 110 11.94 -13.29 -12.36
C GLU A 110 12.26 -13.08 -13.84
N TYR A 111 13.50 -12.67 -14.14
CA TYR A 111 14.00 -12.56 -15.51
C TYR A 111 15.02 -13.66 -15.73
N LEU A 112 14.72 -14.57 -16.66
CA LEU A 112 15.67 -15.57 -17.13
C LEU A 112 16.79 -14.86 -17.90
N LYS A 113 18.02 -15.02 -17.43
CA LYS A 113 19.22 -14.68 -18.21
C LYS A 113 19.42 -15.67 -19.35
#